data_AF-A0A3B5MJ12-F1
#
_entry.id   AF-A0A3B5MJ12-F1
#
_cell.length_a   1.000
_cell.length_b   1.000
_cell.length_c   1.000
_cell.angle_alpha   90.00
_cell.angle_beta   90.00
_cell.angle_gamma   90.00
#
_symmetry.space_group_name_H-M   'P 1'
#
loop_
_entity.id
_entity.type
_entity.pdbx_description
1 polymer ?
#
loop_
_entity_poly.entity_id
_entity_poly.type
_entity_poly.pdbx_seq_one_letter_code
_entity_poly.pdbx_strand_id
1 'polypeptide(L)'
;MSCGLWKETVVVAEDYIRLRCSSPHPAPPPPSEPAAAMRRLAQDVEAKHQARFHSLAQGFLKHCGSDLCSNLRKVMDEMVGDGHFNWGRVVSLFAFAGVLARQLREQTGKNPVPDSGKQQELQQEPVSCRALAETIADYLEKHKKDWLQENNGWEGFCSYARNAREASQDSSMKTALVAVAGVGIAGLTFLLVR
;
A
#
# COMPACT_ATOMS: atom_id res chain seq x y z
N MET A 1 19.85 16.80 0.95
CA MET A 1 18.50 17.28 0.60
C MET A 1 17.54 16.10 0.40
N SER A 2 17.25 15.31 1.44
CA SER A 2 16.44 14.06 1.35
C SER A 2 14.96 14.23 1.70
N CYS A 3 14.58 15.40 2.20
CA CYS A 3 13.24 15.70 2.71
C CYS A 3 12.12 15.64 1.64
N GLY A 4 12.44 15.77 0.35
CA GLY A 4 11.44 15.80 -0.73
C GLY A 4 10.77 14.45 -0.98
N LEU A 5 11.57 13.41 -1.21
CA LEU A 5 11.06 12.06 -1.54
C LEU A 5 10.25 11.45 -0.38
N TRP A 6 10.69 11.64 0.86
CA TRP A 6 9.93 11.18 2.02
C TRP A 6 8.57 11.86 2.10
N LYS A 7 8.51 13.20 2.00
CA LYS A 7 7.25 13.96 2.08
C LYS A 7 6.27 13.53 0.98
N GLU A 8 6.78 13.39 -0.25
CA GLU A 8 5.97 12.93 -1.37
C GLU A 8 5.46 11.51 -1.15
N THR A 9 6.30 10.61 -0.63
CA THR A 9 5.91 9.24 -0.30
C THR A 9 4.79 9.20 0.74
N VAL A 10 4.89 10.00 1.81
CA VAL A 10 3.83 10.12 2.83
C VAL A 10 2.53 10.58 2.18
N VAL A 11 2.56 11.63 1.34
CA VAL A 11 1.36 12.14 0.66
C VAL A 11 0.72 11.06 -0.22
N VAL A 12 1.50 10.36 -1.04
CA VAL A 12 0.99 9.31 -1.95
C VAL A 12 0.43 8.11 -1.16
N ALA A 13 1.14 7.67 -0.12
CA ALA A 13 0.73 6.51 0.67
C ALA A 13 -0.51 6.83 1.52
N GLU A 14 -0.50 7.96 2.22
CA GLU A 14 -1.61 8.37 3.07
C GLU A 14 -2.89 8.60 2.25
N ASP A 15 -2.77 9.24 1.08
CA ASP A 15 -3.88 9.42 0.14
C ASP A 15 -4.52 8.08 -0.24
N TYR A 16 -3.71 7.10 -0.66
CA TYR A 16 -4.22 5.80 -1.06
C TYR A 16 -4.84 5.03 0.11
N ILE A 17 -4.17 4.99 1.26
CA ILE A 17 -4.64 4.25 2.43
C ILE A 17 -5.96 4.84 2.95
N ARG A 18 -6.06 6.17 3.05
CA ARG A 18 -7.31 6.85 3.43
C ARG A 18 -8.43 6.57 2.44
N LEU A 19 -8.14 6.57 1.13
CA LEU A 19 -9.13 6.22 0.11
C LEU A 19 -9.73 4.83 0.34
N ARG A 20 -8.93 3.85 0.79
CA ARG A 20 -9.44 2.49 1.11
C ARG A 20 -10.24 2.45 2.42
N CYS A 21 -10.04 3.45 3.26
CA CYS A 21 -10.75 3.62 4.51
C CYS A 21 -12.10 4.33 4.39
N SER A 22 -12.34 5.10 3.33
CA SER A 22 -13.59 5.85 3.17
C SER A 22 -14.72 4.98 2.60
N SER A 23 -15.91 5.09 3.21
CA SER A 23 -17.18 4.54 2.71
C SER A 23 -17.87 5.58 1.77
N PRO A 24 -18.87 5.19 0.95
CA PRO A 24 -19.00 5.73 -0.39
C PRO A 24 -19.53 7.17 -0.41
N HIS A 25 -18.73 8.09 -0.96
CA HIS A 25 -19.10 9.37 -1.60
C HIS A 25 -17.89 9.83 -2.41
N PRO A 26 -18.05 10.65 -3.47
CA PRO A 26 -17.01 10.79 -4.49
C PRO A 26 -15.68 11.15 -3.83
N ALA A 27 -14.68 10.32 -4.11
CA ALA A 27 -13.36 10.49 -3.54
C ALA A 27 -12.83 11.88 -3.89
N PRO A 28 -12.16 12.58 -2.96
CA PRO A 28 -11.55 13.86 -3.26
C PRO A 28 -10.56 13.69 -4.43
N PRO A 29 -10.32 14.75 -5.22
CA PRO A 29 -9.32 14.69 -6.28
C PRO A 29 -7.96 14.26 -5.71
N PRO A 30 -7.17 13.48 -6.46
CA PRO A 30 -5.84 13.08 -5.99
C PRO A 30 -4.95 14.32 -5.79
N PRO A 31 -4.15 14.37 -4.72
CA PRO A 31 -3.33 15.55 -4.39
C PRO A 31 -2.17 15.79 -5.36
N SER A 32 -1.81 14.80 -6.18
CA SER A 32 -0.71 14.86 -7.14
C SER A 32 -0.89 13.82 -8.26
N GLU A 33 -0.11 13.94 -9.35
CA GLU A 33 -0.07 12.93 -10.41
C GLU A 33 0.39 11.54 -9.90
N PRO A 34 1.46 11.42 -9.08
CA PRO A 34 1.84 10.15 -8.45
C PRO A 34 0.71 9.53 -7.62
N ALA A 35 -0.03 10.33 -6.84
CA ALA A 35 -1.17 9.83 -6.07
C ALA A 35 -2.28 9.32 -7.00
N ALA A 36 -2.59 10.05 -8.07
CA ALA A 36 -3.56 9.62 -9.08
C ALA A 36 -3.16 8.29 -9.74
N ALA A 37 -1.87 8.14 -10.08
CA ALA A 37 -1.32 6.92 -10.65
C ALA A 37 -1.36 5.75 -9.67
N MET A 38 -1.01 5.99 -8.41
CA MET A 38 -1.04 4.98 -7.35
C MET A 38 -2.45 4.48 -7.07
N ARG A 39 -3.44 5.39 -6.97
CA ARG A 39 -4.86 5.01 -6.84
C ARG A 39 -5.27 3.99 -7.90
N ARG A 40 -5.04 4.31 -9.17
CA ARG A 40 -5.39 3.43 -10.30
C ARG A 40 -4.67 2.09 -10.24
N LEU A 41 -3.33 2.11 -10.23
CA LEU A 41 -2.54 0.88 -10.34
C LEU A 41 -2.78 -0.06 -9.15
N ALA A 42 -2.82 0.47 -7.92
CA ALA A 42 -3.05 -0.34 -6.74
C ALA A 42 -4.49 -0.87 -6.67
N GLN A 43 -5.49 -0.10 -7.13
CA GLN A 43 -6.86 -0.60 -7.30
C GLN A 43 -6.94 -1.73 -8.33
N ASP A 44 -6.29 -1.58 -9.49
CA ASP A 44 -6.28 -2.60 -10.55
C ASP A 44 -5.61 -3.89 -10.07
N VAL A 45 -4.45 -3.78 -9.41
CA VAL A 45 -3.70 -4.90 -8.83
C VAL A 45 -4.51 -5.61 -7.75
N GLU A 46 -5.16 -4.85 -6.85
CA GLU A 46 -6.02 -5.43 -5.83
C GLU A 46 -7.23 -6.12 -6.46
N ALA A 47 -7.95 -5.47 -7.37
CA ALA A 47 -9.15 -6.03 -8.01
C ALA A 47 -8.85 -7.34 -8.73
N LYS A 48 -7.72 -7.38 -9.46
CA LYS A 48 -7.26 -8.58 -10.17
C LYS A 48 -6.89 -9.73 -9.24
N HIS A 49 -6.43 -9.43 -8.02
CA HIS A 49 -5.93 -10.42 -7.06
C HIS A 49 -6.65 -10.34 -5.71
N GLN A 50 -7.95 -10.00 -5.72
CA GLN A 50 -8.72 -9.63 -4.53
C GLN A 50 -8.66 -10.70 -3.44
N ALA A 51 -8.90 -11.96 -3.80
CA ALA A 51 -8.87 -13.07 -2.86
C ALA A 51 -7.51 -13.24 -2.18
N ARG A 52 -6.41 -13.02 -2.92
CA ARG A 52 -5.05 -13.12 -2.37
C ARG A 52 -4.77 -11.99 -1.40
N PHE A 53 -4.96 -10.73 -1.82
CA PHE A 53 -4.77 -9.58 -0.93
C PHE A 53 -5.61 -9.68 0.33
N HIS A 54 -6.87 -10.12 0.20
CA HIS A 54 -7.75 -10.32 1.34
C HIS A 54 -7.18 -11.36 2.33
N SER A 55 -6.77 -12.53 1.83
CA SER A 55 -6.19 -13.60 2.65
C SER A 55 -4.86 -13.19 3.29
N LEU A 56 -3.98 -12.51 2.54
CA LEU A 56 -2.70 -12.02 3.03
C LEU A 56 -2.89 -10.99 4.16
N ALA A 57 -3.77 -10.02 3.96
CA ALA A 57 -4.06 -9.00 4.97
C ALA A 57 -4.71 -9.62 6.22
N GLN A 58 -5.64 -10.55 6.04
CA GLN A 58 -6.28 -11.24 7.15
C GLN A 58 -5.29 -12.09 7.94
N GLY A 59 -4.40 -12.81 7.24
CA GLY A 59 -3.32 -13.58 7.86
C GLY A 59 -2.37 -12.68 8.64
N PHE A 60 -1.92 -11.58 8.04
CA PHE A 60 -1.07 -10.60 8.69
C PHE A 60 -1.70 -10.04 9.96
N LEU A 61 -2.97 -9.60 9.91
CA LEU A 61 -3.68 -9.03 11.06
C LEU A 61 -3.89 -10.04 12.20
N LYS A 62 -3.99 -11.34 11.91
CA LYS A 62 -4.05 -12.39 12.95
C LYS A 62 -2.73 -12.58 13.69
N HIS A 63 -1.60 -12.32 13.04
CA HIS A 63 -0.27 -12.60 13.59
C HIS A 63 0.50 -11.35 14.03
N CYS A 64 0.11 -10.14 13.59
CA CYS A 64 0.87 -8.92 13.86
C CYS A 64 0.84 -8.48 15.35
N GLY A 65 -0.04 -9.06 16.17
CA GLY A 65 -0.20 -8.67 17.57
C GLY A 65 -0.55 -7.18 17.69
N SER A 66 0.10 -6.48 18.62
CA SER A 66 -0.15 -5.05 18.90
C SER A 66 0.66 -4.07 18.06
N ASP A 67 1.67 -4.52 17.30
CA ASP A 67 2.57 -3.63 16.56
C ASP A 67 2.47 -3.84 15.04
N LEU A 68 1.54 -3.13 14.43
CA LEU A 68 1.28 -3.17 12.98
C LEU A 68 2.46 -2.64 12.16
N CYS A 69 3.09 -1.55 12.63
CA CYS A 69 4.12 -0.84 11.87
C CYS A 69 5.42 -1.63 11.82
N SER A 70 5.84 -2.25 12.93
CA SER A 70 7.02 -3.11 12.96
C SER A 70 6.84 -4.36 12.10
N ASN A 71 5.65 -4.98 12.11
CA ASN A 71 5.39 -6.12 11.24
C ASN A 71 5.30 -5.73 9.76
N LEU A 72 4.77 -4.55 9.44
CA LEU A 72 4.80 -4.04 8.06
C LEU A 72 6.24 -3.81 7.60
N ARG A 73 7.12 -3.35 8.50
CA ARG A 73 8.55 -3.21 8.23
C ARG A 73 9.21 -4.54 7.85
N LYS A 74 8.89 -5.63 8.56
CA LYS A 74 9.34 -6.99 8.21
C LYS A 74 8.87 -7.43 6.83
N VAL A 75 7.61 -7.17 6.48
CA VAL A 75 7.10 -7.43 5.12
C VAL A 75 7.92 -6.67 4.08
N MET A 76 8.31 -5.42 4.37
CA MET A 76 9.16 -4.64 3.47
C MET A 76 10.61 -5.13 3.40
N ASP A 77 11.20 -5.60 4.50
CA ASP A 77 12.52 -6.24 4.51
C ASP A 77 12.53 -7.45 3.57
N GLU A 78 11.51 -8.29 3.71
CA GLU A 78 11.36 -9.50 2.91
C GLU A 78 11.08 -9.21 1.42
N MET A 79 10.24 -8.21 1.12
CA MET A 79 10.00 -7.75 -0.25
C MET A 79 11.27 -7.21 -0.93
N VAL A 80 12.29 -6.88 -0.17
CA VAL A 80 13.57 -6.37 -0.68
C VAL A 80 14.64 -7.47 -0.72
N GLY A 81 14.50 -8.53 0.08
CA GLY A 81 15.54 -9.52 0.37
C GLY A 81 16.07 -10.31 -0.83
N ASP A 82 15.31 -10.42 -1.92
CA ASP A 82 15.76 -11.13 -3.14
C ASP A 82 16.57 -10.25 -4.12
N GLY A 83 16.83 -8.99 -3.76
CA GLY A 83 17.63 -8.06 -4.58
C GLY A 83 16.88 -7.40 -5.74
N HIS A 84 15.64 -7.78 -6.04
CA HIS A 84 14.90 -7.30 -7.21
C HIS A 84 13.79 -6.28 -6.87
N PHE A 85 14.16 -5.08 -6.43
CA PHE A 85 13.18 -4.03 -6.14
C PHE A 85 12.71 -3.29 -7.41
N ASN A 86 11.39 -3.08 -7.55
CA ASN A 86 10.78 -2.44 -8.72
C ASN A 86 9.45 -1.75 -8.38
N TRP A 87 8.95 -0.90 -9.29
CA TRP A 87 7.68 -0.18 -9.10
C TRP A 87 6.47 -1.10 -8.89
N GLY A 88 6.44 -2.30 -9.45
CA GLY A 88 5.38 -3.29 -9.22
C GLY A 88 5.30 -3.75 -7.75
N ARG A 89 6.45 -3.87 -7.06
CA ARG A 89 6.50 -4.13 -5.61
C ARG A 89 6.04 -2.93 -4.80
N VAL A 90 6.41 -1.72 -5.20
CA VAL A 90 5.91 -0.48 -4.57
C VAL A 90 4.38 -0.41 -4.66
N VAL A 91 3.81 -0.63 -5.85
CA VAL A 91 2.35 -0.67 -6.03
C VAL A 91 1.70 -1.75 -5.15
N SER A 92 2.30 -2.94 -5.10
CA SER A 92 1.78 -4.06 -4.32
C SER A 92 1.82 -3.78 -2.80
N LEU A 93 2.88 -3.13 -2.31
CA LEU A 93 2.98 -2.67 -0.92
C LEU A 93 1.87 -1.69 -0.56
N PHE A 94 1.62 -0.70 -1.41
CA PHE A 94 0.60 0.32 -1.16
C PHE A 94 -0.80 -0.30 -1.22
N ALA A 95 -1.06 -1.18 -2.20
CA ALA A 95 -2.28 -1.98 -2.27
C ALA A 95 -2.50 -2.79 -0.98
N PHE A 96 -1.47 -3.50 -0.51
CA PHE A 96 -1.52 -4.27 0.73
C PHE A 96 -1.83 -3.39 1.96
N ALA A 97 -1.15 -2.26 2.12
CA ALA A 97 -1.40 -1.32 3.21
C ALA A 97 -2.84 -0.76 3.19
N GLY A 98 -3.37 -0.47 2.00
CA GLY A 98 -4.77 -0.07 1.83
C GLY A 98 -5.77 -1.17 2.23
N VAL A 99 -5.48 -2.43 1.89
CA VAL A 99 -6.30 -3.58 2.29
C VAL A 99 -6.24 -3.80 3.80
N LEU A 100 -5.06 -3.68 4.42
CA LEU A 100 -4.89 -3.75 5.88
C LEU A 100 -5.75 -2.71 6.59
N ALA A 101 -5.65 -1.44 6.17
CA ALA A 101 -6.40 -0.35 6.78
C ALA A 101 -7.92 -0.54 6.62
N ARG A 102 -8.37 -1.02 5.44
CA ARG A 102 -9.78 -1.38 5.24
C ARG A 102 -10.25 -2.47 6.20
N GLN A 103 -9.52 -3.57 6.31
CA GLN A 103 -9.89 -4.70 7.19
C GLN A 103 -9.84 -4.34 8.68
N LEU A 104 -8.89 -3.49 9.11
CA LEU A 104 -8.84 -2.98 10.49
C LEU A 104 -10.09 -2.16 10.84
N ARG A 105 -10.53 -1.29 9.93
CA ARG A 105 -11.78 -0.52 10.09
C ARG A 105 -13.00 -1.44 10.19
N GLU A 106 -13.09 -2.42 9.31
CA GLU A 106 -14.19 -3.40 9.30
C GLU A 106 -14.24 -4.26 10.56
N GLN A 107 -13.09 -4.60 11.16
CA GLN A 107 -13.04 -5.33 12.43
C GLN A 107 -13.43 -4.45 13.63
N THR A 108 -13.00 -3.19 13.64
CA THR A 108 -13.35 -2.24 14.70
C THR A 108 -14.84 -1.90 14.70
N GLY A 109 -15.45 -1.75 13.52
CA GLY A 109 -16.89 -1.47 13.38
C GLY A 109 -17.83 -2.66 13.67
N LYS A 110 -17.29 -3.87 13.88
CA LYS A 110 -18.07 -5.09 14.17
C LYS A 110 -18.22 -5.40 15.66
N ASN A 111 -17.49 -4.71 16.54
CA ASN A 111 -17.68 -4.83 17.98
C ASN A 111 -18.71 -3.78 18.43
N PRO A 112 -19.95 -4.17 18.81
CA PRO A 112 -20.88 -3.23 19.41
C PRO A 112 -20.30 -2.80 20.76
N VAL A 113 -20.13 -1.49 20.95
CA VAL A 113 -19.87 -0.89 22.25
C VAL A 113 -21.01 -1.35 23.18
N PRO A 114 -20.75 -2.05 24.31
CA PRO A 114 -21.77 -2.30 25.29
C PRO A 114 -22.17 -0.95 25.88
N ASP A 115 -23.46 -0.66 25.83
CA ASP A 115 -24.10 0.50 26.41
C ASP A 115 -23.73 0.62 27.89
N SER A 116 -22.74 1.48 28.19
CA SER A 116 -22.32 1.79 29.55
C SER A 116 -21.67 3.16 29.53
N GLY A 117 -22.49 4.17 29.83
CA GLY A 117 -22.11 5.57 29.91
C GLY A 117 -21.02 5.83 30.95
N LYS A 118 -19.76 5.71 30.54
CA LYS A 118 -18.61 6.42 31.13
C LYS A 118 -17.65 6.82 30.02
N GLN A 119 -17.69 8.11 29.69
CA GLN A 119 -16.67 8.82 28.94
C GLN A 119 -15.34 8.70 29.71
N GLN A 120 -14.44 7.85 29.22
CA GLN A 120 -13.01 7.97 29.47
C GLN A 120 -12.31 7.53 28.18
N GLU A 121 -12.09 8.52 27.32
CA GLU A 121 -11.38 8.41 26.05
C GLU A 121 -9.92 8.05 26.28
N LEU A 122 -9.63 6.76 26.43
CA LEU A 122 -8.42 6.16 25.85
C LEU A 122 -8.88 5.11 24.84
N GLN A 123 -9.63 5.57 23.84
CA GLN A 123 -9.75 4.81 22.60
C GLN A 123 -8.35 4.81 22.01
N GLN A 124 -7.66 3.67 22.06
CA GLN A 124 -6.45 3.48 21.29
C GLN A 124 -6.83 3.74 19.84
N GLU A 125 -6.40 4.87 19.29
CA GLU A 125 -6.66 5.26 17.91
C GLU A 125 -6.31 4.05 17.03
N PRO A 126 -7.28 3.50 16.27
CA PRO A 126 -6.96 2.46 15.29
C PRO A 126 -5.85 3.01 14.41
N VAL A 127 -4.78 2.23 14.22
CA VAL A 127 -3.53 2.69 13.58
C VAL A 127 -3.83 3.69 12.47
N SER A 128 -3.41 4.95 12.68
CA SER A 128 -3.79 6.02 11.78
C SER A 128 -3.25 5.71 10.38
N CYS A 129 -4.04 5.99 9.34
CA CYS A 129 -3.58 5.82 7.94
C CYS A 129 -2.23 6.52 7.71
N ARG A 130 -1.99 7.59 8.47
CA ARG A 130 -0.74 8.34 8.54
C ARG A 130 0.43 7.51 9.09
N ALA A 131 0.25 6.76 10.17
CA ALA A 131 1.31 5.92 10.73
C ALA A 131 1.78 4.82 9.75
N LEU A 132 0.84 4.21 9.01
CA LEU A 132 1.17 3.26 7.94
C LEU A 132 1.93 3.95 6.79
N ALA A 133 1.50 5.16 6.40
CA ALA A 133 2.15 5.95 5.35
C ALA A 133 3.57 6.38 5.75
N GLU A 134 3.75 6.89 6.97
CA GLU A 134 5.06 7.25 7.54
C GLU A 134 5.97 6.03 7.65
N THR A 135 5.43 4.87 8.06
CA THR A 135 6.21 3.61 8.12
C THR A 135 6.76 3.22 6.74
N ILE A 136 5.94 3.32 5.69
CA ILE A 136 6.37 3.09 4.31
C ILE A 136 7.42 4.12 3.87
N ALA A 137 7.17 5.40 4.15
CA ALA A 137 8.07 6.49 3.77
C ALA A 137 9.44 6.39 4.44
N ASP A 138 9.47 6.12 5.74
CA ASP A 138 10.70 5.90 6.51
C ASP A 138 11.51 4.74 5.94
N TYR A 139 10.83 3.64 5.61
CA TYR A 139 11.50 2.46 5.06
C TYR A 139 12.10 2.76 3.69
N LEU A 140 11.32 3.38 2.79
CA LEU A 140 11.78 3.74 1.46
C LEU A 140 12.92 4.76 1.50
N GLU A 141 12.86 5.76 2.38
CA GLU A 141 13.95 6.72 2.55
C GLU A 141 15.21 6.07 3.11
N LYS A 142 15.08 5.17 4.08
CA LYS A 142 16.24 4.54 4.73
C LYS A 142 16.89 3.46 3.88
N HIS A 143 16.10 2.66 3.17
CA HIS A 143 16.58 1.43 2.51
C HIS A 143 16.53 1.47 0.98
N LYS A 144 15.77 2.39 0.40
CA LYS A 144 15.52 2.44 -1.06
C LYS A 144 15.64 3.84 -1.67
N LYS A 145 16.24 4.79 -0.95
CA LYS A 145 16.44 6.14 -1.45
C LYS A 145 17.30 6.18 -2.71
N ASP A 146 18.43 5.49 -2.72
CA ASP A 146 19.33 5.51 -3.89
C ASP A 146 18.61 4.92 -5.10
N TRP A 147 17.93 3.78 -4.94
CA TRP A 147 17.10 3.19 -5.99
C TRP A 147 16.01 4.15 -6.47
N LEU A 148 15.30 4.84 -5.57
CA LEU A 148 14.30 5.84 -5.95
C LEU A 148 14.94 6.96 -6.77
N GLN A 149 16.10 7.46 -6.39
CA GLN A 149 16.80 8.51 -7.11
C GLN A 149 17.29 8.04 -8.49
N GLU A 150 17.86 6.85 -8.59
CA GLU A 150 18.28 6.20 -9.84
C GLU A 150 17.10 5.95 -10.79
N ASN A 151 15.89 5.81 -10.24
CA ASN A 151 14.65 5.59 -10.99
C ASN A 151 13.81 6.88 -11.10
N ASN A 152 14.43 8.06 -11.05
CA ASN A 152 13.79 9.38 -11.21
C ASN A 152 12.63 9.66 -10.23
N GLY A 153 12.71 9.11 -9.02
CA GLY A 153 11.73 9.31 -7.95
C GLY A 153 10.29 9.03 -8.39
N TRP A 154 9.35 9.84 -7.90
CA TRP A 154 7.94 9.69 -8.22
C TRP A 154 7.58 10.15 -9.65
N GLU A 155 8.43 10.93 -10.31
CA GLU A 155 8.29 11.21 -11.76
C GLU A 155 8.55 9.95 -12.60
N GLY A 156 9.54 9.15 -12.21
CA GLY A 156 9.79 7.83 -12.79
C GLY A 156 8.63 6.86 -12.57
N PHE A 157 8.01 6.90 -11.39
CA PHE A 157 6.77 6.16 -11.12
C PHE A 157 5.62 6.58 -12.05
N CYS A 158 5.41 7.88 -12.28
CA CYS A 158 4.40 8.36 -13.22
C CYS A 158 4.66 7.87 -14.65
N SER A 159 5.92 7.88 -15.09
CA SER A 159 6.32 7.35 -16.40
C SER A 159 6.03 5.86 -16.52
N TYR A 160 6.38 5.08 -15.50
CA TYR A 160 6.02 3.66 -15.40
C TYR A 160 4.49 3.45 -15.48
N ALA A 161 3.71 4.27 -14.78
CA ALA A 161 2.25 4.16 -14.76
C ALA A 161 1.60 4.49 -16.12
N ARG A 162 2.13 5.47 -16.86
CA ARG A 162 1.68 5.78 -18.22
C ARG A 162 1.94 4.63 -19.18
N ASN A 163 3.16 4.08 -19.15
CA ASN A 163 3.52 2.93 -19.98
C ASN A 163 2.65 1.70 -19.67
N ALA A 164 2.37 1.44 -18.39
CA ALA A 164 1.46 0.37 -17.98
C ALA A 164 0.04 0.56 -18.53
N ARG A 165 -0.44 1.81 -18.62
CA ARG A 165 -1.75 2.16 -19.20
C ARG A 165 -1.76 1.94 -20.71
N GLU A 166 -0.74 2.39 -21.42
CA GLU A 166 -0.64 2.24 -22.89
C GLU A 166 -0.58 0.75 -23.28
N ALA A 167 0.23 -0.04 -22.59
CA ALA A 167 0.30 -1.50 -22.79
C ALA A 167 -1.03 -2.23 -22.51
N SER A 168 -1.90 -1.67 -21.67
CA SER A 168 -3.23 -2.26 -21.41
C SER A 168 -4.25 -1.98 -22.52
N GLN A 169 -4.04 -0.91 -23.30
CA GLN A 169 -4.91 -0.52 -24.41
C GLN A 169 -4.55 -1.23 -25.72
N ASP A 170 -3.30 -1.69 -25.86
CA ASP A 170 -2.90 -2.52 -26.98
C ASP A 170 -3.28 -3.99 -26.73
N SER A 171 -4.21 -4.52 -27.54
CA SER A 171 -4.87 -5.83 -27.31
C SER A 171 -3.90 -7.02 -27.21
N SER A 172 -2.68 -6.90 -27.76
CA SER A 172 -1.63 -7.92 -27.74
C SER A 172 -0.71 -7.84 -26.52
N MET A 173 -0.64 -6.69 -25.83
CA MET A 173 0.29 -6.43 -24.71
C MET A 173 -0.33 -6.63 -23.31
N LYS A 174 -1.58 -7.11 -23.23
CA LYS A 174 -2.23 -7.51 -21.95
C LYS A 174 -1.37 -8.48 -21.12
N THR A 175 -0.52 -9.28 -21.77
CA THR A 175 0.40 -10.23 -21.14
C THR A 175 1.55 -9.56 -20.35
N ALA A 176 2.03 -8.39 -20.78
CA ALA A 176 3.14 -7.71 -20.11
C ALA A 176 2.75 -7.13 -18.74
N LEU A 177 1.52 -6.61 -18.62
CA LEU A 177 0.96 -6.15 -17.33
C LEU A 177 0.73 -7.32 -16.36
N VAL A 178 0.43 -8.52 -16.88
CA VAL A 178 0.31 -9.75 -16.08
C VAL A 178 1.65 -10.12 -15.45
N ALA A 179 2.77 -9.89 -16.14
CA ALA A 179 4.10 -10.18 -15.60
C ALA A 179 4.48 -9.24 -14.44
N VAL A 180 4.24 -7.92 -14.55
CA VAL A 180 4.71 -6.96 -13.54
C VAL A 180 3.87 -6.97 -12.25
N ALA A 181 2.54 -7.09 -12.36
CA ALA A 181 1.67 -7.32 -11.20
C ALA A 181 1.94 -8.70 -10.57
N GLY A 182 2.24 -9.71 -11.41
CA GLY A 182 2.60 -11.06 -10.98
C GLY A 182 3.87 -11.07 -10.12
N VAL A 183 4.90 -10.30 -10.48
CA VAL A 183 6.16 -10.22 -9.71
C VAL A 183 5.98 -9.53 -8.36
N GLY A 184 5.20 -8.45 -8.29
CA GLY A 184 4.91 -7.76 -7.02
C GLY A 184 4.13 -8.64 -6.03
N ILE A 185 3.12 -9.36 -6.52
CA ILE A 185 2.28 -10.24 -5.71
C ILE A 185 2.95 -11.56 -5.39
N ALA A 186 3.74 -12.13 -6.31
CA ALA A 186 4.55 -13.32 -6.03
C ALA A 186 5.55 -13.01 -4.90
N GLY A 187 6.12 -11.79 -4.91
CA GLY A 187 6.85 -11.22 -3.79
C GLY A 187 6.03 -11.34 -2.50
N LEU A 188 4.92 -10.62 -2.37
CA LEU A 188 4.06 -10.64 -1.17
C LEU A 188 3.56 -12.04 -0.74
N THR A 189 3.28 -12.93 -1.70
CA THR A 189 2.76 -14.27 -1.42
C THR A 189 3.86 -15.20 -0.88
N PHE A 190 5.10 -15.05 -1.35
CA PHE A 190 6.25 -15.78 -0.80
C PHE A 190 6.51 -15.42 0.68
N LEU A 191 6.17 -14.19 1.08
CA LEU A 191 6.42 -13.64 2.42
C LEU A 191 5.48 -14.18 3.50
N LEU A 192 4.21 -14.38 3.17
CA LEU A 192 3.15 -14.67 4.16
C LEU A 192 2.74 -16.15 4.22
N VAL A 193 3.47 -17.03 3.52
CA VAL A 193 3.26 -18.49 3.51
C VAL A 193 4.41 -19.23 4.24
N ARG A 194 5.40 -18.52 4.77
CA ARG A 194 6.41 -19.04 5.70
C ARG A 194 6.09 -18.63 7.13
#